data_AF-I4GZN7-F1
#
_entry.id   AF-I4GZN7-F1
#
_cell.length_a   1.000
_cell.length_b   1.000
_cell.length_c   1.000
_cell.angle_alpha   90.00
_cell.angle_beta   90.00
_cell.angle_gamma   90.00
#
_symmetry.space_group_name_H-M   'P 1'
#
loop_
_entity.id
_entity.type
_entity.pdbx_description
1 polymer ?
#
loop_
_entity_poly.entity_id
_entity_poly.type
_entity_poly.pdbx_seq_one_letter_code
_entity_poly.pdbx_strand_id
1 'polypeptide(L)'
;MNEQRAQAYVNLIEQLLTCADVEELNNILQANQELIDPQFLQVMENYATWLEQQGNNNPVAWLRNMAQQLGQYLNPQAGSIEEYVGFLSEVLQAEYESNSDPAVVYPILQRRQHLLDDTFAQVYFVF
;
A
#
# COMPACT_ATOMS: atom_id res chain seq x y z
N MET A 1 -9.76 14.55 -3.07
CA MET A 1 -8.42 14.65 -3.70
C MET A 1 -8.40 15.90 -4.57
N ASN A 2 -7.34 16.71 -4.54
CA ASN A 2 -7.17 17.82 -5.48
C ASN A 2 -6.54 17.30 -6.78
N GLU A 3 -7.08 17.65 -7.95
CA GLU A 3 -6.58 17.24 -9.27
C GLU A 3 -5.09 17.59 -9.45
N GLN A 4 -4.63 18.71 -8.89
CA GLN A 4 -3.21 19.09 -8.93
C GLN A 4 -2.32 18.08 -8.18
N ARG A 5 -2.79 17.54 -7.06
CA ARG A 5 -2.03 16.55 -6.27
C ARG A 5 -2.02 15.20 -6.98
N ALA A 6 -3.13 14.82 -7.63
CA ALA A 6 -3.20 13.63 -8.47
C ALA A 6 -2.18 13.68 -9.62
N GLN A 7 -2.10 14.82 -10.30
CA GLN A 7 -1.13 15.00 -11.38
C GLN A 7 0.31 14.96 -10.85
N ALA A 8 0.58 15.55 -9.68
CA ALA A 8 1.90 15.50 -9.07
C ALA A 8 2.34 14.06 -8.76
N TYR A 9 1.42 13.20 -8.28
CA TYR A 9 1.70 11.78 -8.06
C TYR A 9 2.02 11.03 -9.36
N VAL A 10 1.24 11.26 -10.42
CA VAL A 10 1.51 10.63 -11.73
C VAL A 10 2.87 11.08 -12.27
N ASN A 11 3.19 12.36 -12.19
CA ASN A 11 4.48 12.89 -12.63
C ASN A 11 5.65 12.28 -11.83
N LEU A 12 5.46 12.02 -10.54
CA LEU A 12 6.46 11.36 -9.69
C LEU A 12 6.63 9.89 -10.10
N ILE A 13 5.54 9.16 -10.36
CA ILE A 13 5.60 7.77 -10.85
C ILE A 13 6.36 7.69 -12.17
N GLU A 14 6.08 8.58 -13.11
CA GLU A 14 6.78 8.62 -14.39
C GLU A 14 8.28 8.88 -14.21
N GLN A 15 8.66 9.83 -13.36
CA GLN A 15 10.07 10.10 -13.03
C GLN A 15 10.77 8.87 -12.43
N LEU A 16 10.11 8.19 -11.49
CA LEU A 16 10.60 6.97 -10.87
C LEU A 16 10.81 5.84 -11.90
N LEU A 17 9.87 5.67 -12.84
CA LEU A 17 9.96 4.65 -13.90
C LEU A 17 11.05 4.95 -14.94
N THR A 18 11.42 6.22 -15.11
CA THR A 18 12.44 6.65 -16.08
C THR A 18 13.83 6.86 -15.48
N CYS A 19 13.98 6.77 -14.16
CA CYS A 19 15.28 7.02 -13.52
C CYS A 19 16.32 6.01 -14.02
N ALA A 20 17.53 6.50 -14.31
CA ALA A 20 18.59 5.71 -14.91
C ALA A 20 19.42 4.94 -13.88
N ASP A 21 19.52 5.47 -12.65
CA ASP A 21 20.34 4.90 -11.59
C ASP A 21 19.84 5.21 -10.17
N VAL A 22 20.53 4.63 -9.19
CA VAL A 22 20.18 4.72 -7.77
C VAL A 22 20.43 6.12 -7.19
N GLU A 23 21.37 6.90 -7.73
CA GLU A 23 21.63 8.27 -7.28
C GLU A 23 20.48 9.19 -7.71
N GLU A 24 20.04 9.07 -8.96
CA GLU A 24 18.87 9.78 -9.48
C GLU A 24 17.59 9.38 -8.71
N LEU A 25 17.38 8.09 -8.46
CA LEU A 25 16.28 7.60 -7.65
C LEU A 25 16.23 8.26 -6.26
N ASN A 26 17.37 8.28 -5.56
CA ASN A 26 17.45 8.89 -4.23
C ASN A 26 17.17 10.40 -4.27
N ASN A 27 17.67 11.11 -5.28
CA ASN A 27 17.42 12.54 -5.45
C ASN A 27 15.94 12.83 -5.72
N ILE A 28 15.29 12.02 -6.57
CA ILE A 28 13.84 12.12 -6.84
C ILE A 28 13.05 11.92 -5.54
N LEU A 29 13.35 10.85 -4.80
CA LEU A 29 12.63 10.55 -3.55
C LEU A 29 12.84 11.64 -2.48
N GLN A 30 14.05 12.17 -2.33
CA GLN A 30 14.34 13.25 -1.39
C GLN A 30 13.64 14.56 -1.77
N ALA A 31 13.62 14.91 -3.06
CA ALA A 31 12.97 16.13 -3.54
C ALA A 31 11.44 16.10 -3.40
N ASN A 32 10.85 14.90 -3.34
CA ASN A 32 9.40 14.71 -3.35
C ASN A 32 8.86 14.08 -2.05
N GLN A 33 9.58 14.17 -0.93
CA GLN A 33 9.16 13.54 0.35
C GLN A 33 7.74 13.93 0.79
N GLU A 34 7.31 15.16 0.52
CA GLU A 34 5.96 15.66 0.84
C GLU A 34 4.83 15.03 0.02
N LEU A 35 5.18 14.37 -1.09
CA LEU A 35 4.27 13.59 -1.92
C LEU A 35 4.28 12.10 -1.54
N ILE A 36 5.30 11.62 -0.82
CA ILE A 36 5.37 10.22 -0.40
C ILE A 36 4.47 10.07 0.82
N ASP A 37 3.23 9.69 0.57
CA ASP A 37 2.20 9.44 1.58
C ASP A 37 1.36 8.21 1.21
N PRO A 38 0.46 7.72 2.08
CA PRO A 38 -0.36 6.55 1.77
C PRO A 38 -1.20 6.70 0.50
N GLN A 39 -1.60 7.93 0.14
CA GLN A 39 -2.39 8.19 -1.06
C GLN A 39 -1.55 8.05 -2.33
N PHE A 40 -0.28 8.46 -2.30
CA PHE A 40 0.67 8.22 -3.39
C PHE A 40 0.86 6.73 -3.66
N LEU A 41 0.99 5.90 -2.62
CA LEU A 41 1.11 4.44 -2.78
C LEU A 41 -0.10 3.84 -3.50
N GLN A 42 -1.30 4.33 -3.19
CA GLN A 42 -2.52 3.91 -3.89
C GLN A 42 -2.49 4.28 -5.38
N VAL A 43 -1.97 5.46 -5.72
CA VAL A 43 -1.83 5.88 -7.13
C VAL A 43 -0.76 5.04 -7.84
N MET A 44 0.33 4.66 -7.15
CA MET A 44 1.33 3.72 -7.70
C MET A 44 0.69 2.38 -8.08
N GLU A 45 -0.15 1.80 -7.23
CA GLU A 45 -0.85 0.54 -7.54
C GLU A 45 -1.81 0.71 -8.71
N ASN A 46 -2.64 1.77 -8.71
CA ASN A 46 -3.57 2.03 -9.82
C ASN A 46 -2.83 2.18 -11.16
N TYR A 47 -1.66 2.83 -11.15
CA TYR A 47 -0.81 2.98 -12.32
C TYR A 47 -0.21 1.64 -12.76
N ALA A 48 0.23 0.81 -11.80
CA ALA A 48 0.71 -0.55 -12.07
C ALA A 48 -0.40 -1.42 -12.70
N THR A 49 -1.63 -1.41 -12.17
CA THR A 49 -2.77 -2.10 -12.77
C THR A 49 -3.05 -1.63 -14.20
N TRP A 50 -2.97 -0.33 -14.45
CA TRP A 50 -3.11 0.20 -15.81
C TRP A 50 -2.00 -0.30 -16.75
N LEU A 51 -0.73 -0.32 -16.32
CA LEU A 51 0.40 -0.86 -17.08
C LEU A 51 0.24 -2.35 -17.38
N GLU A 52 -0.28 -3.13 -16.43
CA GLU A 52 -0.56 -4.56 -16.56
C GLU A 52 -1.61 -4.81 -17.66
N GLN A 53 -2.66 -3.99 -17.71
CA GLN A 53 -3.67 -4.04 -18.77
C GLN A 53 -3.13 -3.68 -20.16
N GLN A 54 -2.07 -2.86 -20.23
CA GLN A 54 -1.36 -2.55 -21.48
C GLN A 54 -0.37 -3.67 -21.91
N GLY A 55 -0.23 -4.73 -21.10
CA GLY A 55 0.69 -5.84 -21.36
C GLY A 55 2.15 -5.57 -21.00
N ASN A 56 2.43 -4.53 -20.20
CA ASN A 56 3.79 -4.11 -19.86
C ASN A 56 4.20 -4.64 -18.47
N ASN A 57 4.65 -5.89 -18.39
CA ASN A 57 4.83 -6.59 -17.11
C ASN A 57 6.08 -6.19 -16.31
N ASN A 58 7.17 -5.77 -16.97
CA ASN A 58 8.41 -5.40 -16.27
C ASN A 58 8.27 -4.17 -15.34
N PRO A 59 7.70 -3.03 -15.78
CA PRO A 59 7.52 -1.87 -14.92
C PRO A 59 6.47 -2.11 -13.82
N VAL A 60 5.52 -3.04 -14.00
CA VAL A 60 4.52 -3.39 -12.98
C VAL A 60 5.17 -3.97 -11.74
N ALA A 61 6.01 -4.99 -11.90
CA ALA A 61 6.67 -5.64 -10.76
C ALA A 61 7.58 -4.68 -10.00
N TRP A 62 8.31 -3.83 -10.74
CA TRP A 62 9.17 -2.80 -10.15
C TRP A 62 8.36 -1.77 -9.36
N LEU A 63 7.28 -1.24 -9.94
CA LEU A 63 6.47 -0.20 -9.31
C LEU A 63 5.76 -0.72 -8.04
N ARG A 64 5.25 -1.95 -8.08
CA ARG A 64 4.67 -2.62 -6.90
C ARG A 64 5.70 -2.83 -5.80
N ASN A 65 6.92 -3.26 -6.15
CA ASN A 65 7.99 -3.44 -5.16
C ASN A 65 8.43 -2.09 -4.54
N MET A 66 8.50 -1.03 -5.33
CA MET A 66 8.80 0.32 -4.83
C MET A 66 7.71 0.81 -3.88
N ALA A 67 6.43 0.64 -4.24
CA ALA A 67 5.32 1.01 -3.37
C ALA A 67 5.38 0.29 -2.02
N GLN A 68 5.77 -0.99 -2.00
CA GLN A 68 5.99 -1.74 -0.76
C GLN A 68 7.14 -1.18 0.08
N GLN A 69 8.29 -0.87 -0.51
CA GLN A 69 9.43 -0.28 0.20
C GLN A 69 9.06 1.09 0.80
N LEU A 70 8.36 1.93 0.05
CA LEU A 70 7.87 3.22 0.53
C LEU A 70 6.79 3.06 1.60
N GLY A 71 5.94 2.03 1.50
CA GLY A 71 4.99 1.67 2.56
C GLY A 71 5.69 1.31 3.88
N GLN A 72 6.73 0.49 3.83
CA GLN A 72 7.56 0.17 5.01
C GLN A 72 8.28 1.41 5.57
N TYR A 73 8.72 2.32 4.70
CA TYR A 73 9.32 3.58 5.13
C TYR A 73 8.30 4.47 5.87
N LEU A 74 7.08 4.57 5.35
CA LEU A 74 6.01 5.40 5.93
C LEU A 74 5.46 4.81 7.22
N ASN A 75 5.36 3.49 7.30
CA ASN A 75 5.00 2.79 8.52
C ASN A 75 5.96 1.62 8.78
N PRO A 76 7.09 1.87 9.47
CA PRO A 76 8.05 0.82 9.83
C PRO A 76 7.51 -0.22 10.81
N GLN A 77 6.33 0.04 11.38
CA GLN A 77 5.59 -0.88 12.26
C GLN A 77 4.44 -1.58 11.53
N ALA A 78 4.26 -1.36 10.23
CA ALA A 78 3.29 -2.09 9.41
C ALA A 78 3.64 -3.59 9.47
N GLY A 79 2.62 -4.43 9.68
CA GLY A 79 2.80 -5.87 9.69
C GLY A 79 3.26 -6.40 8.33
N SER A 80 3.78 -7.62 8.30
CA SER A 80 3.99 -8.31 7.03
C SER A 80 2.64 -8.62 6.35
N ILE A 81 2.65 -8.89 5.04
CA ILE A 81 1.43 -9.32 4.32
C ILE A 81 0.83 -10.55 5.01
N GLU A 82 1.66 -11.49 5.47
CA GLU A 82 1.24 -12.67 6.22
C GLU A 82 0.57 -12.30 7.55
N GLU A 83 1.04 -11.26 8.24
CA GLU A 83 0.42 -10.75 9.46
C GLU A 83 -0.95 -10.11 9.18
N TYR A 84 -1.08 -9.35 8.09
CA TYR A 84 -2.37 -8.79 7.65
C TYR A 84 -3.37 -9.87 7.24
N VAL A 85 -2.94 -10.84 6.41
CA VAL A 85 -3.81 -11.95 5.97
C VAL A 85 -4.21 -12.83 7.15
N GLY A 86 -3.28 -13.11 8.06
CA GLY A 86 -3.56 -13.85 9.29
C GLY A 86 -4.55 -13.11 10.19
N PHE A 87 -4.39 -11.80 10.34
CA PHE A 87 -5.30 -10.96 11.11
C PHE A 87 -6.69 -10.88 10.48
N LEU A 88 -6.81 -10.66 9.17
CA LEU A 88 -8.08 -10.68 8.44
C LEU A 88 -8.80 -12.02 8.59
N SER A 89 -8.07 -13.13 8.48
CA SER A 89 -8.63 -14.47 8.67
C SER A 89 -9.17 -14.69 10.08
N GLU A 90 -8.41 -14.24 11.10
CA GLU A 90 -8.82 -14.32 12.53
C GLU A 90 -10.10 -13.52 12.78
N VAL A 91 -10.22 -12.31 12.21
CA VAL A 91 -11.41 -11.46 12.34
C VAL A 91 -12.62 -12.05 11.62
N LEU A 92 -12.47 -12.47 10.36
CA LEU A 92 -13.57 -13.02 9.57
C LEU A 92 -14.10 -14.34 10.15
N GLN A 93 -13.22 -15.20 10.66
CA GLN A 93 -13.62 -16.43 11.33
C GLN A 93 -14.42 -16.13 12.60
N ALA A 94 -13.95 -15.19 13.43
CA ALA A 94 -14.65 -14.79 14.64
C ALA A 94 -16.03 -14.19 14.35
N GLU A 95 -16.15 -13.34 13.33
CA GLU A 95 -17.44 -12.79 12.87
C GLU A 95 -18.42 -13.91 12.48
N TYR A 96 -17.96 -14.89 11.69
CA TYR A 96 -18.80 -16.01 11.25
C TYR A 96 -19.21 -16.94 12.40
N GLU A 97 -18.26 -17.36 13.24
CA GLU A 97 -18.51 -18.32 14.31
C GLU A 97 -19.32 -17.74 15.47
N SER A 98 -19.14 -16.45 15.77
CA SER A 98 -19.82 -15.77 16.86
C SER A 98 -21.14 -15.12 16.46
N ASN A 99 -21.51 -15.17 15.17
CA ASN A 99 -22.62 -14.41 14.61
C ASN A 99 -22.48 -12.91 14.94
N SER A 100 -21.29 -12.38 14.65
CA SER A 100 -20.91 -10.99 14.86
C SER A 100 -21.01 -10.49 16.31
N ASP A 101 -20.70 -11.35 17.30
CA ASP A 101 -20.68 -10.96 18.71
C ASP A 101 -19.50 -9.99 18.98
N PRO A 102 -19.78 -8.73 19.36
CA PRO A 102 -18.72 -7.77 19.67
C PRO A 102 -17.80 -8.21 20.81
N ALA A 103 -18.30 -9.01 21.76
CA ALA A 103 -17.49 -9.52 22.87
C ALA A 103 -16.41 -10.50 22.40
N VAL A 104 -16.58 -11.13 21.23
CA VAL A 104 -15.61 -12.03 20.61
C VAL A 104 -14.72 -11.27 19.62
N VAL A 105 -15.31 -10.39 18.80
CA VAL A 105 -14.60 -9.68 17.73
C VAL A 105 -13.70 -8.55 18.27
N TYR A 106 -14.19 -7.74 19.21
CA TYR A 106 -13.47 -6.53 19.63
C TYR A 106 -12.12 -6.80 20.31
N PRO A 107 -11.97 -7.85 21.15
CA PRO A 107 -10.66 -8.22 21.69
C PRO A 107 -9.61 -8.58 20.63
N ILE A 108 -10.03 -9.12 19.48
CA ILE A 108 -9.13 -9.47 18.37
C ILE A 108 -8.61 -8.18 17.71
N LEU A 109 -9.53 -7.26 17.40
CA LEU A 109 -9.21 -5.94 16.86
C LEU A 109 -8.29 -5.15 17.82
N GLN A 110 -8.56 -5.17 19.12
CA GLN A 110 -7.75 -4.48 20.14
C GLN A 110 -6.32 -5.01 20.23
N ARG A 111 -6.13 -6.33 20.14
CA ARG A 111 -4.80 -6.97 20.28
C ARG A 111 -3.85 -6.58 19.15
N ARG A 112 -4.39 -6.34 17.96
CA ARG A 112 -3.62 -6.04 16.75
C ARG A 112 -3.98 -4.69 16.13
N GLN A 113 -4.24 -3.68 16.96
CA GLN A 113 -4.58 -2.33 16.49
C GLN A 113 -3.55 -1.70 15.54
N HIS A 114 -2.28 -2.06 15.66
CA HIS A 114 -1.23 -1.60 14.75
C HIS A 114 -1.39 -2.14 13.33
N LEU A 115 -2.15 -3.23 13.14
CA LEU A 115 -2.54 -3.77 11.83
C LEU A 115 -3.86 -3.17 11.33
N LEU A 116 -4.47 -2.22 12.05
CA LEU A 116 -5.63 -1.45 11.58
C LEU A 116 -5.16 -0.09 11.09
N ASP A 117 -4.29 -0.12 10.08
CA ASP A 117 -3.67 1.07 9.50
C ASP A 117 -4.10 1.28 8.03
N ASP A 118 -3.54 2.30 7.38
CA ASP A 118 -3.89 2.63 6.00
C ASP A 118 -3.50 1.51 5.02
N THR A 119 -2.55 0.63 5.39
CA THR A 119 -2.16 -0.55 4.61
C THR A 119 -3.21 -1.67 4.73
N PHE A 120 -3.84 -1.86 5.90
CA PHE A 120 -4.96 -2.79 6.08
C PHE A 120 -6.10 -2.56 5.10
N ALA A 121 -6.44 -1.29 4.84
CA ALA A 121 -7.46 -0.91 3.88
C ALA A 121 -7.10 -1.28 2.43
N GLN A 122 -5.81 -1.47 2.11
CA GLN A 122 -5.32 -1.83 0.79
C GLN A 122 -5.29 -3.35 0.55
N VAL A 123 -5.14 -4.17 1.61
CA VAL A 123 -5.14 -5.65 1.50
C VAL A 123 -6.51 -6.21 1.10
N TYR A 124 -7.58 -5.43 1.25
CA TYR A 124 -8.95 -5.79 0.83
C TYR A 124 -9.12 -6.06 -0.67
N PHE A 125 -8.11 -5.82 -1.52
CA PHE A 125 -8.17 -6.07 -2.96
C PHE A 125 -7.68 -7.46 -3.42
N VAL A 126 -7.28 -8.34 -2.48
CA VAL A 126 -6.76 -9.69 -2.80
C VAL A 126 -7.79 -10.81 -2.50
N PHE A 127 -8.96 -10.47 -1.96
CA PHE A 127 -10.09 -11.38 -1.74
C PHE A 127 -11.39 -10.79 -2.29
#